data_AF-A0A5K8AAJ4-F1
#
_entry.id   AF-A0A5K8AAJ4-F1
#
_cell.length_a   1.000
_cell.length_b   1.000
_cell.length_c   1.000
_cell.angle_alpha   90.00
_cell.angle_beta   90.00
_cell.angle_gamma   90.00
#
_symmetry.space_group_name_H-M   'P 1'
#
loop_
_entity.id
_entity.type
_entity.pdbx_description
1 polymer ?
#
loop_
_entity_poly.entity_id
_entity_poly.type
_entity_poly.pdbx_seq_one_letter_code
_entity_poly.pdbx_strand_id
1 'polypeptide(L)'
;MQYCPTCKALLKGNRICKRCRTDVSKALEAAEQAQAHLKLAAEAYTANRFETMLHHARRAFSLHRTRSSRRLLACAALLQGNYELALLAWKVRIGNFIN
;
A
#
# COMPACT_ATOMS: atom_id res chain seq x y z
N MET A 1 3.50 -5.35 -9.12
CA MET A 1 4.83 -4.76 -9.31
C MET A 1 5.34 -5.14 -10.70
N GLN A 2 5.77 -4.19 -11.53
CA GLN A 2 6.16 -4.48 -12.93
C GLN A 2 7.66 -4.78 -13.11
N TYR A 3 8.51 -4.21 -12.25
CA TYR A 3 9.97 -4.31 -12.33
C TYR A 3 10.56 -4.95 -11.06
N CYS A 4 11.69 -5.63 -11.21
CA CYS A 4 12.43 -6.21 -10.10
C CYS A 4 13.00 -5.10 -9.21
N PRO A 5 12.78 -5.14 -7.88
CA PRO A 5 13.30 -4.11 -6.98
C PRO A 5 14.84 -4.12 -6.90
N THR A 6 15.48 -5.25 -7.21
CA THR A 6 16.93 -5.40 -7.12
C THR A 6 17.67 -4.92 -8.37
N CYS A 7 17.25 -5.36 -9.56
CA CYS A 7 17.98 -5.11 -10.80
C CYS A 7 17.18 -4.30 -11.83
N LYS A 8 15.98 -3.85 -11.48
CA LYS A 8 15.05 -3.08 -12.32
C LYS A 8 14.65 -3.78 -13.64
N ALA A 9 14.92 -5.08 -13.79
CA ALA A 9 14.45 -5.84 -14.95
C ALA A 9 12.92 -6.03 -14.91
N LEU A 10 12.27 -6.02 -16.07
CA LEU A 10 10.84 -6.25 -16.19
C LEU A 10 10.49 -7.68 -15.74
N LEU A 11 9.58 -7.82 -14.77
CA LEU A 11 9.20 -9.12 -14.20
C LEU A 11 8.16 -9.85 -15.05
N LYS A 12 7.29 -9.14 -15.78
CA LYS A 12 6.16 -9.72 -16.56
C LYS A 12 5.34 -10.76 -15.75
N GLY A 13 5.10 -10.51 -14.47
CA GLY A 13 4.37 -11.43 -13.59
C GLY A 13 5.17 -12.62 -13.04
N ASN A 14 6.46 -12.74 -13.38
CA ASN A 14 7.29 -13.80 -12.81
C ASN A 14 7.59 -13.53 -11.34
N ARG A 15 7.46 -14.60 -10.53
CA ARG A 15 7.83 -14.63 -9.10
C ARG A 15 9.34 -14.63 -8.87
N ILE A 16 10.11 -15.08 -9.84
CA ILE A 16 11.58 -15.09 -9.81
C ILE A 16 12.07 -14.20 -10.96
N CYS A 17 12.94 -13.24 -10.65
CA CYS A 17 13.52 -12.38 -11.68
C CYS A 17 14.42 -13.17 -12.64
N LYS A 18 14.16 -13.12 -13.95
CA LYS A 18 14.99 -13.82 -14.94
C LYS A 18 16.43 -13.30 -15.04
N ARG A 19 16.69 -12.05 -14.62
CA ARG A 19 18.02 -11.42 -14.71
C ARG A 19 18.88 -11.71 -13.48
N CYS A 20 18.41 -11.32 -12.30
CA CYS A 20 19.19 -11.46 -11.06
C CYS A 20 18.78 -12.65 -10.19
N ARG A 21 17.80 -13.46 -10.61
CA ARG A 21 17.23 -14.59 -9.87
C ARG A 21 16.66 -14.28 -8.49
N THR A 22 16.51 -12.99 -8.13
CA THR A 22 15.84 -12.61 -6.90
C THR A 22 14.41 -13.14 -6.90
N ASP A 23 14.07 -13.86 -5.85
CA ASP A 23 12.68 -14.24 -5.55
C ASP A 23 11.93 -13.01 -5.02
N VAL A 24 10.92 -12.59 -5.78
CA VAL A 24 10.05 -11.45 -5.46
C VAL A 24 8.66 -11.91 -5.03
N SER A 25 8.43 -13.20 -4.83
CA SER A 25 7.11 -13.79 -4.48
C SER A 25 6.49 -13.10 -3.28
N LYS A 26 7.24 -12.98 -2.17
CA LYS A 26 6.75 -12.35 -0.94
C LYS A 26 6.40 -10.87 -1.13
N ALA A 27 7.17 -10.15 -1.96
CA ALA A 27 6.89 -8.75 -2.26
C ALA A 27 5.64 -8.59 -3.14
N LEU A 28 5.41 -9.51 -4.08
CA LEU A 28 4.19 -9.56 -4.88
C LEU A 28 2.97 -9.89 -4.02
N GLU A 29 3.07 -10.90 -3.16
CA GLU A 29 2.01 -11.30 -2.24
C GLU A 29 1.64 -10.16 -1.28
N ALA A 30 2.62 -9.45 -0.72
CA ALA A 30 2.38 -8.28 0.12
C ALA A 30 1.66 -7.16 -0.66
N ALA A 31 2.03 -6.93 -1.92
CA ALA A 31 1.36 -5.94 -2.77
C ALA A 31 -0.08 -6.34 -3.13
N GLU A 32 -0.34 -7.62 -3.39
CA GLU A 32 -1.67 -8.17 -3.63
C GLU A 32 -2.56 -8.06 -2.39
N GLN A 33 -2.05 -8.45 -1.23
CA GLN A 33 -2.75 -8.29 0.05
C GLN A 33 -3.05 -6.83 0.36
N ALA A 34 -2.09 -5.93 0.11
CA ALA A 34 -2.31 -4.49 0.28
C ALA A 34 -3.47 -4.00 -0.61
N GLN A 35 -3.53 -4.46 -1.86
CA GLN A 35 -4.61 -4.11 -2.79
C GLN A 35 -5.97 -4.64 -2.32
N ALA A 36 -6.02 -5.85 -1.77
CA ALA A 36 -7.24 -6.40 -1.18
C ALA A 36 -7.72 -5.55 0.01
N HIS A 37 -6.81 -5.17 0.91
CA HIS A 37 -7.14 -4.25 2.01
C HIS A 37 -7.62 -2.87 1.53
N LEU A 38 -7.09 -2.33 0.43
CA LEU A 38 -7.60 -1.08 -0.13
C LEU A 38 -9.06 -1.19 -0.60
N LYS A 39 -9.44 -2.33 -1.19
CA LYS A 39 -10.84 -2.58 -1.59
C LYS A 39 -11.75 -2.64 -0.37
N LEU A 40 -11.37 -3.41 0.65
CA LEU A 40 -12.13 -3.52 1.90
C LEU A 40 -12.28 -2.17 2.62
N ALA A 41 -11.23 -1.33 2.59
CA ALA A 41 -11.30 0.02 3.13
C ALA A 41 -12.29 0.91 2.35
N ALA A 42 -12.32 0.80 1.02
CA ALA A 42 -13.27 1.54 0.19
C ALA A 42 -14.72 1.07 0.41
N GLU A 43 -14.95 -0.23 0.55
CA GLU A 43 -16.25 -0.81 0.90
C GLU A 43 -16.71 -0.33 2.28
N ALA A 44 -15.82 -0.35 3.28
CA ALA A 44 -16.10 0.17 4.61
C ALA A 44 -16.46 1.66 4.60
N TYR A 45 -15.82 2.46 3.75
CA TYR A 45 -16.18 3.87 3.54
C TYR A 45 -17.61 4.00 3.00
N THR A 46 -17.99 3.23 1.98
CA THR A 46 -19.36 3.27 1.43
C THR A 46 -20.42 2.84 2.44
N ALA A 47 -20.04 1.99 3.41
CA ALA A 47 -20.91 1.55 4.50
C ALA A 47 -20.87 2.44 5.75
N ASN A 48 -20.20 3.61 5.72
CA ASN A 48 -19.96 4.50 6.86
C ASN A 48 -19.28 3.82 8.08
N ARG A 49 -18.54 2.73 7.85
CA ARG A 49 -17.81 1.99 8.89
C ARG A 49 -16.37 2.50 8.98
N PHE A 50 -16.21 3.72 9.47
CA PHE A 50 -14.91 4.42 9.42
C PHE A 50 -13.82 3.75 10.27
N GLU A 51 -14.17 3.04 11.36
CA GLU A 51 -13.19 2.28 12.16
C GLU A 51 -12.60 1.14 11.34
N THR A 52 -13.47 0.40 10.64
CA THR A 52 -13.10 -0.69 9.74
C THR A 52 -12.29 -0.15 8.55
N MET A 53 -12.68 0.99 7.99
CA MET A 53 -11.92 1.69 6.95
C MET A 53 -10.50 2.00 7.44
N LEU A 54 -10.34 2.56 8.64
CA LEU A 54 -9.04 2.88 9.22
C LEU A 54 -8.19 1.63 9.45
N HIS A 55 -8.78 0.54 9.94
CA HIS A 55 -8.10 -0.74 10.11
C HIS A 55 -7.50 -1.24 8.78
N HIS A 56 -8.32 -1.34 7.73
CA HIS A 56 -7.86 -1.84 6.44
C HIS A 56 -6.88 -0.86 5.77
N ALA A 57 -7.06 0.45 5.92
CA ALA A 57 -6.13 1.44 5.39
C ALA A 57 -4.74 1.34 6.06
N ARG A 58 -4.67 1.13 7.38
CA ARG A 58 -3.41 0.90 8.10
C ARG A 58 -2.71 -0.37 7.62
N ARG A 59 -3.47 -1.46 7.43
CA ARG A 59 -2.94 -2.73 6.90
C ARG A 59 -2.36 -2.55 5.50
N ALA A 60 -3.12 -1.94 4.59
CA ALA A 60 -2.66 -1.67 3.23
C ALA A 60 -1.39 -0.82 3.20
N PHE A 61 -1.31 0.24 4.02
CA PHE A 61 -0.14 1.10 4.10
C PHE A 61 1.09 0.38 4.66
N SER A 62 0.91 -0.51 5.64
CA SER A 62 2.00 -1.27 6.26
C SER A 62 2.58 -2.33 5.33
N LEU A 63 1.72 -3.00 4.55
CA LEU A 63 2.11 -4.01 3.57
C LEU A 63 2.78 -3.40 2.34
N HIS A 64 2.23 -2.31 1.81
CA HIS A 64 2.75 -1.66 0.62
C HIS A 64 2.47 -0.15 0.65
N ARG A 65 3.54 0.63 0.89
CA ARG A 65 3.50 2.09 0.97
C ARG A 65 3.37 2.68 -0.44
N THR A 66 2.14 2.91 -0.86
CA THR A 66 1.81 3.57 -2.14
C THR A 66 1.16 4.92 -1.89
N ARG A 67 1.10 5.77 -2.92
CA ARG A 67 0.39 7.06 -2.82
C ARG A 67 -1.08 6.85 -2.47
N SER A 68 -1.70 5.81 -3.01
CA SER A 68 -3.10 5.46 -2.78
C SER A 68 -3.33 4.99 -1.34
N SER A 69 -2.53 4.05 -0.84
CA SER A 69 -2.67 3.55 0.55
C SER A 69 -2.42 4.63 1.59
N ARG A 70 -1.47 5.53 1.33
CA ARG A 70 -1.19 6.70 2.16
C ARG A 70 -2.36 7.69 2.22
N ARG A 71 -2.91 8.06 1.06
CA ARG A 71 -4.05 9.00 0.98
C ARG A 71 -5.28 8.43 1.69
N LEU A 72 -5.57 7.15 1.46
CA LEU A 72 -6.71 6.49 2.09
C LEU A 72 -6.54 6.43 3.61
N LEU A 73 -5.33 6.15 4.11
CA LEU A 73 -5.02 6.19 5.54
C LEU A 73 -5.23 7.59 6.13
N ALA A 74 -4.77 8.64 5.44
CA ALA A 74 -4.96 10.01 5.89
C ALA A 74 -6.45 10.39 5.98
N CYS A 75 -7.25 10.04 4.97
CA CYS A 75 -8.69 10.27 4.97
C CYS A 75 -9.40 9.47 6.07
N ALA A 76 -9.06 8.19 6.23
CA ALA A 76 -9.65 7.35 7.28
C ALA A 76 -9.35 7.89 8.68
N ALA A 77 -8.12 8.36 8.91
CA ALA A 77 -7.72 8.98 10.18
C ALA A 77 -8.45 10.29 10.44
N LEU A 78 -8.65 11.11 9.39
CA LEU A 78 -9.42 12.36 9.48
C LEU A 78 -10.88 12.10 9.88
N LEU A 79 -11.54 11.13 9.23
CA LEU A 79 -12.92 10.75 9.53
C LEU A 79 -13.12 10.19 10.93
N GLN A 80 -12.05 9.65 11.53
CA GLN A 80 -12.02 9.14 12.90
C GLN A 80 -11.56 10.20 13.93
N GLY A 81 -11.34 11.45 13.52
CA GLY A 81 -10.86 12.50 14.41
C GLY A 81 -9.40 12.35 14.85
N ASN A 82 -8.64 11.41 14.26
CA ASN A 82 -7.21 11.25 14.53
C ASN A 82 -6.39 12.18 13.62
N TYR A 83 -6.42 13.47 13.95
CA TYR A 83 -5.81 14.53 13.14
C TYR A 83 -4.29 14.43 13.05
N GLU A 84 -3.62 13.96 14.10
CA GLU A 84 -2.18 13.76 14.10
C GLU A 84 -1.77 12.71 13.05
N LEU A 85 -2.42 11.54 13.08
CA LEU A 85 -2.17 10.48 12.10
C LEU A 85 -2.53 10.92 10.68
N ALA A 86 -3.62 11.68 10.52
CA ALA A 86 -4.03 12.21 9.23
C ALA A 86 -2.94 13.12 8.62
N LEU A 87 -2.41 14.05 9.41
CA LEU A 87 -1.34 14.95 8.99
C LEU A 87 -0.04 14.22 8.71
N LEU A 88 0.36 13.27 9.57
CA LEU A 88 1.55 12.46 9.35
C LEU A 88 1.45 11.67 8.04
N ALA A 89 0.35 10.95 7.82
CA ALA A 89 0.12 10.20 6.60
C ALA A 89 0.11 11.13 5.36
N TRP A 90 -0.49 12.31 5.46
CA TRP A 90 -0.55 13.28 4.37
C TRP A 90 0.80 13.94 4.03
N LYS A 91 1.64 14.18 5.04
CA LYS A 91 2.95 14.82 4.88
C LYS A 91 4.05 13.88 4.41
N VAL A 92 3.95 12.58 4.67
CA VAL A 92 4.95 11.60 4.22
C VAL A 92 5.11 11.69 2.70
N ARG A 93 6.21 12.30 2.25
CA ARG A 93 6.66 12.13 0.86
C ARG A 93 7.12 10.69 0.76
N ILE A 94 6.53 9.96 -0.19
CA ILE A 94 7.14 8.71 -0.63
C ILE A 94 8.42 9.15 -1.33
N GLY A 95 9.53 9.13 -0.60
CA GLY A 95 10.86 9.25 -1.20
C GLY A 95 10.98 8.19 -2.26
N ASN A 96 11.39 8.61 -3.46
CA ASN A 96 11.59 7.76 -4.62
C ASN A 96 12.29 6.46 -4.23
N PHE A 97 11.58 5.34 -4.25
CA PHE A 97 12.19 4.05 -4.55
C PHE A 97 12.54 4.02 -6.04
N ILE A 98 13.43 4.93 -6.43
CA ILE A 98 14.20 4.93 -7.66
C ILE A 98 15.60 5.30 -7.22
N ASN A 99 16.40 4.30 -6.86
CA ASN A 99 17.76 4.13 -7.34
C ASN A 99 18.22 2.71 -7.05
#